data_AF-A0A959AYJ3-F1
#
_entry.id   AF-A0A959AYJ3-F1
#
_cell.length_a   1.000
_cell.length_b   1.000
_cell.length_c   1.000
_cell.angle_alpha   90.00
_cell.angle_beta   90.00
_cell.angle_gamma   90.00
#
_symmetry.space_group_name_H-M   'P 1'
#
loop_
_entity.id
_entity.type
_entity.pdbx_description
1 polymer ?
#
loop_
_entity_poly.entity_id
_entity_poly.type
_entity_poly.pdbx_seq_one_letter_code
_entity_poly.pdbx_strand_id
1 'polypeptide(L)'
;LSDNKFGTLSMEAGSYYNINERTWTVAAGATYAELYPIINTSFLSGNRSAVIYNFSAGNDTTIYSNAYVEEWRENRVSGGLALPLNLT
;
A
#
# COMPACT_ATOMS: atom_id res chain seq x y z
N LEU A 1 38.79 6.17 -5.40
CA LEU A 1 37.51 5.57 -5.00
C LEU A 1 36.66 5.52 -6.25
N SER A 2 36.43 4.30 -6.74
CA SER A 2 35.92 3.99 -8.08
C SER A 2 34.56 4.65 -8.35
N ASP A 3 34.49 5.44 -9.41
CA ASP A 3 33.26 6.00 -10.00
C ASP A 3 32.27 4.86 -10.31
N ASN A 4 31.16 4.79 -9.56
CA ASN A 4 30.01 3.95 -9.94
C ASN A 4 29.14 4.76 -10.91
N LYS A 5 29.41 4.63 -12.22
CA LYS A 5 28.74 5.39 -13.29
C LYS A 5 27.46 4.75 -13.85
N PHE A 6 27.05 3.58 -13.35
CA PHE A 6 25.92 2.83 -13.91
C PHE A 6 24.90 2.36 -12.86
N GLY A 7 24.96 2.93 -11.65
CA GLY A 7 24.01 2.61 -10.62
C GLY A 7 22.89 3.63 -10.48
N THR A 8 21.67 3.27 -10.88
CA THR A 8 20.51 4.14 -10.66
C THR A 8 19.80 3.73 -9.37
N LEU A 9 20.09 4.45 -8.27
CA LEU A 9 19.22 4.47 -7.10
C LEU A 9 18.15 5.54 -7.32
N SER A 10 16.89 5.13 -7.33
CA SER A 10 15.73 6.03 -7.37
C SER A 10 14.95 5.89 -6.08
N MET A 11 14.54 7.03 -5.50
CA MET A 11 13.69 7.06 -4.32
C MET A 11 12.49 7.96 -4.61
N GLU A 12 11.33 7.50 -4.19
CA GLU A 12 10.07 8.23 -4.28
C GLU A 12 9.43 8.32 -2.90
N ALA A 13 8.83 9.46 -2.58
CA ALA A 13 8.05 9.63 -1.36
C ALA A 13 6.88 10.56 -1.68
N GLY A 14 5.71 10.24 -1.14
CA GLY A 14 4.49 10.96 -1.43
C GLY A 14 3.47 10.80 -0.32
N SER A 15 2.48 11.69 -0.35
CA SER A 15 1.29 11.56 0.46
C SER A 15 0.07 11.97 -0.36
N TYR A 16 -1.07 11.39 -0.03
CA TYR A 16 -2.34 11.77 -0.62
C TYR A 16 -3.44 11.76 0.45
N TYR A 17 -4.43 12.61 0.25
CA TYR A 17 -5.60 12.70 1.12
C TYR A 17 -6.80 12.06 0.44
N ASN A 18 -7.43 11.09 1.10
CA ASN A 18 -8.66 10.49 0.65
C ASN A 18 -9.85 11.30 1.22
N ILE A 19 -10.56 12.03 0.36
CA ILE A 19 -11.71 12.86 0.78
C ILE A 19 -12.87 12.00 1.28
N ASN A 20 -13.07 10.81 0.70
CA ASN A 20 -14.17 9.92 1.07
C ASN A 20 -13.96 9.31 2.47
N GLU A 21 -12.72 8.93 2.79
CA GLU A 21 -12.35 8.33 4.08
C GLU A 21 -11.91 9.40 5.11
N ARG A 22 -11.69 10.65 4.66
CA ARG A 22 -11.11 11.78 5.41
C ARG A 22 -9.74 11.52 6.01
N THR A 23 -8.94 10.66 5.37
CA THR A 23 -7.67 10.16 5.90
C THR A 23 -6.49 10.49 5.00
N TRP A 24 -5.32 10.63 5.62
CA TRP A 24 -4.04 10.74 4.92
C TRP A 24 -3.40 9.36 4.74
N THR A 25 -2.78 9.17 3.59
CA THR A 25 -1.88 8.05 3.33
C THR A 25 -0.52 8.60 2.94
N VAL A 26 0.54 8.00 3.47
CA VAL A 26 1.93 8.26 3.10
C VAL A 26 2.50 7.02 2.43
N ALA A 27 3.34 7.24 1.42
CA ALA A 27 4.02 6.19 0.68
C ALA A 27 5.48 6.58 0.45
N ALA A 28 6.36 5.59 0.49
CA ALA A 28 7.76 5.73 0.14
C ALA A 28 8.22 4.50 -0.63
N GLY A 29 9.07 4.68 -1.62
CA GLY A 29 9.61 3.64 -2.46
C GLY A 29 11.08 3.88 -2.75
N ALA A 30 11.84 2.80 -2.90
CA ALA A 30 13.21 2.82 -3.35
C ALA A 30 13.40 1.73 -4.40
N THR A 31 14.09 2.08 -5.48
CA THR A 31 14.45 1.17 -6.57
C THR A 31 15.95 1.26 -6.79
N TYR A 32 16.61 0.11 -6.79
CA TYR A 32 18.05 -0.01 -7.00
C TYR A 32 18.30 -0.82 -8.27
N ALA A 33 18.98 -0.19 -9.23
CA ALA A 33 19.22 -0.73 -10.56
C ALA A 33 20.71 -0.59 -10.95
N GLU A 34 21.62 -1.20 -10.18
CA GLU A 34 23.05 -1.28 -10.55
C GLU A 34 23.47 -2.65 -11.10
N LEU A 35 22.76 -3.70 -10.69
CA LEU A 35 22.93 -5.07 -11.18
C LEU A 35 21.54 -5.64 -11.48
N TYR A 36 21.40 -6.45 -12.53
CA TYR A 36 20.17 -7.23 -12.69
C TYR A 36 20.15 -8.36 -11.64
N PRO A 37 19.00 -8.62 -10.99
CA PRO A 37 17.69 -8.00 -11.16
C PRO A 37 17.57 -6.61 -10.52
N ILE A 38 16.69 -5.77 -11.07
CA ILE A 38 16.28 -4.53 -10.42
C ILE A 38 15.52 -4.89 -9.15
N ILE A 39 15.95 -4.32 -8.02
CA ILE A 39 15.32 -4.52 -6.72
C ILE A 39 14.44 -3.31 -6.44
N ASN A 40 13.18 -3.54 -6.09
CA ASN A 40 12.29 -2.51 -5.59
C ASN A 40 11.80 -2.86 -4.19
N THR A 41 11.62 -1.83 -3.38
CA THR A 41 10.98 -1.90 -2.07
C THR A 41 10.08 -0.71 -1.90
N SER A 42 8.87 -0.91 -1.40
CA SER A 42 7.93 0.16 -1.11
C SER A 42 7.22 -0.07 0.22
N PHE A 43 6.89 1.04 0.85
CA PHE A 43 6.18 1.14 2.11
C PHE A 43 5.00 2.09 1.93
N LEU A 44 3.85 1.70 2.44
CA LEU A 44 2.65 2.52 2.48
C LEU A 44 2.03 2.43 3.87
N SER A 45 1.66 3.57 4.43
CA SER A 45 0.96 3.66 5.70
C SER A 45 -0.18 4.67 5.58
N GLY A 46 -1.39 4.26 5.94
CA GLY A 46 -2.55 5.13 5.87
C GLY A 46 -3.65 4.67 6.80
N ASN A 47 -4.48 5.63 7.22
CA ASN A 47 -5.71 5.33 7.95
C ASN A 47 -6.82 5.04 6.94
N ARG A 48 -7.67 4.08 7.24
CA ARG A 48 -8.83 3.68 6.45
C ARG A 48 -10.07 3.72 7.33
N SER A 49 -11.21 4.03 6.73
CA SER A 49 -12.51 3.98 7.38
C SER A 49 -13.53 3.36 6.45
N ALA A 50 -14.40 2.50 7.00
CA ALA A 50 -15.51 1.92 6.25
C ALA A 50 -16.76 1.86 7.12
N VAL A 51 -17.91 2.12 6.51
CA VAL A 51 -19.21 1.88 7.16
C VAL A 51 -19.58 0.42 6.91
N ILE A 52 -19.69 -0.35 7.99
CA ILE A 52 -20.02 -1.78 7.94
C ILE A 52 -21.44 -1.97 8.48
N TYR A 53 -22.26 -2.70 7.71
CA TYR A 53 -23.57 -3.16 8.12
C TYR A 53 -23.46 -4.62 8.56
N ASN A 54 -23.73 -4.87 9.84
CA ASN A 54 -23.76 -6.21 10.39
C ASN A 54 -25.21 -6.63 10.62
N PHE A 55 -25.57 -7.80 10.10
CA PHE A 55 -26.88 -8.41 10.28
C PHE A 55 -26.72 -9.66 11.14
N SER A 56 -27.34 -9.68 12.31
CA SER A 56 -27.40 -10.86 13.15
C SER A 56 -28.83 -11.36 13.27
N ALA A 57 -29.01 -12.68 13.18
CA ALA A 57 -30.29 -13.31 13.47
C ALA A 57 -30.48 -13.31 14.99
N GLY A 58 -31.58 -12.72 15.45
CA GLY A 58 -31.96 -12.71 16.86
C GLY A 58 -32.73 -13.96 17.27
N ASN A 59 -33.93 -14.11 16.72
CA ASN A 59 -34.84 -15.24 16.91
C ASN A 59 -35.61 -15.50 15.61
N ASP A 60 -36.45 -16.55 15.55
CA ASP A 60 -37.13 -17.10 14.35
C ASP A 60 -37.74 -16.08 13.35
N THR A 61 -38.03 -14.83 13.77
CA THR A 61 -38.54 -13.76 12.89
C THR A 61 -37.84 -12.40 13.03
N THR A 62 -36.80 -12.26 13.85
CA THR A 62 -36.14 -10.97 14.13
C THR A 62 -34.71 -10.92 13.61
N ILE A 63 -34.42 -9.92 12.77
CA ILE A 63 -33.06 -9.61 12.30
C ILE A 63 -32.64 -8.31 12.98
N TYR A 64 -31.50 -8.33 13.68
CA TYR A 64 -30.86 -7.11 14.17
C TYR A 64 -29.94 -6.58 13.08
N SER A 65 -30.06 -5.29 12.77
CA SER A 65 -29.20 -4.58 11.83
C SER A 65 -28.46 -3.50 12.59
N ASN A 66 -27.14 -3.60 12.64
CA ASN A 66 -26.26 -2.59 13.22
C ASN A 66 -25.37 -2.00 12.14
N ALA A 67 -25.29 -0.67 12.12
CA ALA A 67 -24.32 0.04 11.30
C ALA A 67 -23.28 0.67 12.22
N TYR A 68 -22.00 0.46 11.93
CA TYR A 68 -20.91 1.09 12.65
C TYR A 68 -19.80 1.52 11.69
N VAL A 69 -19.03 2.52 12.10
CA VAL A 69 -17.84 2.97 11.38
C VAL A 69 -16.66 2.20 11.94
N GLU A 70 -16.01 1.40 11.10
CA GLU A 70 -14.77 0.71 11.41
C GLU A 70 -13.60 1.55 10.90
N GLU A 71 -12.66 1.89 11.78
CA GLU A 71 -11.44 2.62 11.44
C GLU A 71 -10.23 1.74 11.73
N TRP A 72 -9.33 1.59 10.76
CA TRP A 72 -8.10 0.82 10.95
C TRP A 72 -6.92 1.48 10.25
N ARG A 73 -5.72 1.13 10.70
CA ARG A 73 -4.47 1.54 10.05
C ARG A 73 -3.99 0.44 9.12
N GLU A 74 -3.87 0.76 7.83
CA GLU A 74 -3.27 -0.11 6.85
C GLU A 74 -1.78 0.23 6.71
N ASN A 75 -0.93 -0.79 6.92
CA ASN A 75 0.49 -0.71 6.63
C ASN A 75 0.83 -1.80 5.61
N ARG A 76 1.48 -1.42 4.51
CA ARG A 76 1.87 -2.32 3.44
C ARG A 76 3.36 -2.18 3.19
N VAL A 77 4.06 -3.30 3.21
CA VAL A 77 5.44 -3.40 2.75
C VAL A 77 5.42 -4.31 1.53
N SER A 78 5.99 -3.85 0.43
CA SER A 78 6.15 -4.64 -0.80
C SER A 78 7.60 -4.63 -1.24
N GLY A 79 8.05 -5.75 -1.78
CA GLY A 79 9.36 -5.87 -2.40
C GLY A 79 9.25 -6.72 -3.65
N GLY A 80 10.05 -6.41 -4.65
CA GLY A 80 9.98 -7.03 -5.96
C GLY A 80 11.35 -7.10 -6.62
N LEU A 81 11.49 -8.11 -7.47
CA LEU A 81 12.64 -8.32 -8.33
C LEU A 81 12.16 -8.26 -9.78
N ALA A 82 12.76 -7.40 -10.59
CA ALA A 82 12.47 -7.32 -12.01
C ALA A 82 13.71 -7.70 -12.83
N LEU A 83 13.56 -8.70 -13.70
CA LEU A 83 14.53 -9.06 -14.72
C LEU A 83 14.04 -8.49 -16.05
N PRO A 84 14.65 -7.42 -16.58
CA PRO A 84 14.29 -6.93 -17.90
C PRO A 84 14.85 -7.89 -18.94
N LEU A 85 13.97 -8.70 -19.52
CA LEU A 85 14.30 -9.57 -20.64
C LEU A 85 14.21 -8.75 -21.92
N ASN A 86 15.36 -8.45 -22.52
CA ASN A 86 15.40 -7.91 -23.88
C ASN A 86 15.24 -9.09 -24.85
N LEU A 87 14.00 -9.43 -25.19
CA LEU A 87 13.69 -10.44 -26.19
C LEU A 87 13.76 -9.77 -27.57
N THR A 88 14.94 -9.78 -28.18
CA THR A 88 15.16 -9.44 -29.60
C THR A 88 14.90 -10.63 -30.50
#